data_AF-A0A9D8APD0-F1
#
_entry.id   AF-A0A9D8APD0-F1
#
_cell.length_a   1.000
_cell.length_b   1.000
_cell.length_c   1.000
_cell.angle_alpha   90.00
_cell.angle_beta   90.00
_cell.angle_gamma   90.00
#
_symmetry.space_group_name_H-M   'P 1'
#
loop_
_entity.id
_entity.type
_entity.pdbx_description
1 polymer ?
#
loop_
_entity_poly.entity_id
_entity_poly.type
_entity_poly.pdbx_seq_one_letter_code
_entity_poly.pdbx_strand_id
1 'polypeptide(L)'
;MLAIKKYWIKEPRFQHIFDQEEIDLIEKLIPWTKVLKDHKVTNNGFTVDLRTFISENKDKFVIKPASSYGGKDVFLGNETDQNLWDKKIKENIKSEEWVVQ
;
A
#
# COMPACT_ATOMS: atom_id res chain seq x y z
N MET A 1 -9.88 -8.47 9.34
CA MET A 1 -9.39 -9.71 8.68
C MET A 1 -9.48 -9.71 7.15
N LEU A 2 -10.18 -8.76 6.48
CA LEU A 2 -10.36 -8.77 5.01
C LEU A 2 -9.28 -8.02 4.19
N ALA A 3 -8.66 -6.97 4.71
CA ALA A 3 -7.69 -6.18 3.91
C ALA A 3 -6.30 -6.84 3.79
N ILE A 4 -5.89 -7.68 4.75
CA ILE A 4 -4.65 -8.46 4.69
C ILE A 4 -4.63 -9.44 3.49
N LYS A 5 -5.78 -10.03 3.12
CA LYS A 5 -5.83 -10.96 1.96
C LYS A 5 -5.65 -10.25 0.61
N LYS A 6 -6.06 -8.97 0.50
CA LYS A 6 -6.06 -8.25 -0.79
C LYS A 6 -4.67 -7.85 -1.29
N TYR A 7 -3.68 -7.66 -0.43
CA TYR A 7 -2.33 -7.34 -0.90
C TYR A 7 -1.56 -8.60 -1.34
N TRP A 8 -1.82 -9.76 -0.71
CA TRP A 8 -1.15 -11.02 -1.07
C TRP A 8 -1.43 -11.43 -2.50
N ILE A 9 -2.66 -11.26 -2.98
CA ILE A 9 -3.02 -11.71 -4.33
C ILE A 9 -2.25 -10.99 -5.44
N LYS A 10 -1.70 -9.79 -5.20
CA LYS A 10 -0.83 -9.07 -6.17
C LYS A 10 0.67 -9.33 -6.01
N GLU A 11 1.10 -10.04 -4.97
CA GLU A 11 2.51 -10.34 -4.78
C GLU A 11 2.96 -11.45 -5.74
N PRO A 12 4.11 -11.30 -6.45
CA PRO A 12 4.57 -12.25 -7.47
C PRO A 12 4.60 -13.71 -6.99
N ARG A 13 4.92 -13.92 -5.70
CA ARG A 13 4.98 -15.25 -5.10
C ARG A 13 3.62 -15.97 -5.02
N PHE A 14 2.50 -15.28 -5.14
CA PHE A 14 1.15 -15.89 -5.12
C PHE A 14 0.48 -15.91 -6.49
N GLN A 15 1.07 -15.27 -7.50
CA GLN A 15 0.51 -15.19 -8.85
C GLN A 15 0.36 -16.57 -9.51
N HIS A 16 1.24 -17.52 -9.18
CA HIS A 16 1.19 -18.89 -9.69
C HIS A 16 -0.07 -19.69 -9.30
N ILE A 17 -0.91 -19.15 -8.40
CA ILE A 17 -2.15 -19.76 -7.93
C ILE A 17 -3.32 -19.42 -8.88
N PHE A 18 -3.19 -18.35 -9.65
CA PHE A 18 -4.25 -17.80 -10.49
C PHE A 18 -4.00 -18.11 -11.97
N ASP A 19 -5.07 -18.26 -12.74
CA ASP A 19 -4.96 -18.26 -14.20
C ASP A 19 -4.82 -16.83 -14.77
N GLN A 20 -4.63 -16.74 -16.09
CA GLN A 20 -4.40 -15.44 -16.74
C GLN A 20 -5.63 -14.52 -16.67
N GLU A 21 -6.84 -15.06 -16.72
CA GLU A 21 -8.07 -14.25 -16.63
C GLU A 21 -8.23 -13.68 -15.22
N GLU A 22 -7.94 -14.48 -14.20
CA GLU A 22 -7.92 -14.06 -12.80
C GLU A 22 -6.84 -13.01 -12.53
N ILE A 23 -5.63 -13.18 -13.06
CA ILE A 23 -4.55 -12.18 -12.95
C ILE A 23 -4.98 -10.85 -13.56
N ASP A 24 -5.57 -10.86 -14.76
CA ASP A 24 -6.04 -9.66 -15.44
C ASP A 24 -7.15 -8.95 -14.65
N LEU A 25 -8.04 -9.71 -14.00
CA LEU A 25 -9.07 -9.17 -13.12
C LEU A 25 -8.48 -8.57 -11.84
N ILE A 26 -7.53 -9.26 -11.21
CA ILE A 26 -6.83 -8.76 -10.01
C ILE A 26 -6.15 -7.43 -10.33
N GLU A 27 -5.48 -7.33 -11.48
CA GLU A 27 -4.79 -6.10 -11.88
C GLU A 27 -5.76 -4.93 -12.07
N LYS A 28 -6.91 -5.17 -12.68
CA LYS A 28 -7.94 -4.14 -12.93
C LYS A 28 -8.70 -3.71 -11.67
N LEU A 29 -8.97 -4.64 -10.74
CA LEU A 29 -9.92 -4.42 -9.64
C LEU A 29 -9.26 -4.08 -8.31
N ILE A 30 -8.00 -4.46 -8.10
CA ILE A 30 -7.31 -4.25 -6.84
C ILE A 30 -6.35 -3.07 -6.99
N PRO A 31 -6.53 -1.98 -6.24
CA PRO A 31 -5.59 -0.87 -6.24
C PRO A 31 -4.17 -1.35 -5.93
N TRP A 32 -3.19 -0.67 -6.50
CA TRP A 32 -1.80 -0.87 -6.12
C TRP A 32 -1.69 -0.77 -4.59
N THR A 33 -1.10 -1.79 -3.95
CA THR A 33 -1.07 -1.89 -2.49
C THR A 33 0.30 -2.40 -2.07
N LYS A 34 0.95 -1.72 -1.13
CA LYS A 34 2.22 -2.18 -0.55
C LYS A 34 2.20 -2.10 0.96
N VAL A 35 2.91 -3.03 1.60
CA VAL A 35 3.21 -2.95 3.03
C VAL A 35 4.09 -1.72 3.26
N LEU A 36 3.74 -0.90 4.23
CA LEU A 36 4.50 0.28 4.60
C LEU A 36 5.81 -0.15 5.27
N LYS A 37 6.86 -0.30 4.47
CA LYS A 37 8.19 -0.77 4.89
C LYS A 37 9.28 -0.05 4.09
N ASP A 38 10.46 0.09 4.68
CA ASP A 38 11.61 0.72 4.03
C ASP A 38 12.25 -0.26 3.02
N HIS A 39 11.75 -0.25 1.78
CA HIS A 39 12.19 -1.14 0.71
C HIS A 39 11.85 -0.56 -0.66
N LYS A 40 12.44 -1.18 -1.69
CA LYS A 40 12.12 -0.86 -3.08
C LYS A 40 10.85 -1.59 -3.53
N VAL A 41 10.01 -0.89 -4.27
CA VAL A 41 8.77 -1.43 -4.86
C VAL A 41 8.66 -1.04 -6.33
N THR A 42 7.90 -1.81 -7.10
CA THR A 42 7.54 -1.45 -8.47
C THR A 42 6.26 -0.64 -8.49
N ASN A 43 6.28 0.53 -9.13
CA ASN A 43 5.12 1.35 -9.44
C ASN A 43 5.17 1.78 -10.92
N ASN A 44 4.13 1.47 -11.69
CA ASN A 44 4.05 1.76 -13.13
C ASN A 44 5.31 1.34 -13.93
N GLY A 45 5.90 0.19 -13.60
CA GLY A 45 7.11 -0.33 -14.25
C GLY A 45 8.44 0.26 -13.74
N PHE A 46 8.41 1.23 -12.81
CA PHE A 46 9.59 1.83 -12.21
C PHE A 46 9.85 1.29 -10.81
N THR A 47 11.12 1.03 -10.49
CA THR A 47 11.55 0.68 -9.13
C THR A 47 11.80 1.97 -8.34
N VAL A 48 11.05 2.16 -7.25
CA VAL A 48 11.13 3.35 -6.38
C VAL A 48 11.42 2.96 -4.93
N ASP A 49 12.08 3.84 -4.18
CA ASP A 49 12.14 3.74 -2.72
C ASP A 49 10.77 4.09 -2.13
N LEU A 50 10.12 3.14 -1.46
CA LEU A 50 8.71 3.31 -1.08
C LEU A 50 8.50 4.52 -0.19
N ARG A 51 9.35 4.68 0.84
CA ARG A 51 9.22 5.74 1.84
C ARG A 51 9.32 7.12 1.21
N THR A 52 10.36 7.34 0.41
CA THR A 52 10.61 8.61 -0.26
C THR A 52 9.49 8.90 -1.25
N PHE A 53 9.12 7.91 -2.06
CA PHE A 53 8.11 8.05 -3.11
C PHE A 53 6.73 8.47 -2.57
N ILE A 54 6.24 7.83 -1.50
CA ILE A 54 4.93 8.14 -0.93
C ILE A 54 4.92 9.45 -0.13
N SER A 55 6.08 9.89 0.38
CA SER A 55 6.22 11.19 1.04
C SER A 55 6.13 12.33 0.02
N GLU A 56 6.84 12.22 -1.11
CA GLU A 56 6.86 13.22 -2.19
C GLU A 56 5.55 13.28 -3.01
N ASN A 57 4.76 12.20 -3.00
CA ASN A 57 3.53 12.08 -3.80
C ASN A 57 2.29 11.88 -2.91
N LYS A 58 2.29 12.39 -1.66
CA LYS A 58 1.28 12.07 -0.65
C LYS A 58 -0.16 12.16 -1.15
N ASP A 59 -0.48 13.14 -1.98
CA ASP A 59 -1.86 13.41 -2.44
C ASP A 59 -2.46 12.27 -3.27
N LYS A 60 -1.63 11.34 -3.75
CA LYS A 60 -2.05 10.17 -4.53
C LYS A 60 -2.32 8.94 -3.66
N PHE A 61 -2.04 9.01 -2.36
CA PHE A 61 -1.96 7.84 -1.50
C PHE A 61 -2.83 7.95 -0.25
N VAL A 62 -3.12 6.77 0.28
CA VAL A 62 -3.77 6.54 1.58
C VAL A 62 -2.90 5.59 2.38
N ILE A 63 -2.60 5.91 3.64
CA ILE A 63 -1.99 4.99 4.61
C ILE A 63 -2.99 4.58 5.68
N LYS A 64 -3.02 3.27 5.99
CA LYS A 64 -3.93 2.70 6.99
C LYS A 64 -3.41 1.36 7.54
N PRO A 65 -3.89 0.92 8.72
CA PRO A 65 -3.69 -0.46 9.15
C PRO A 65 -4.34 -1.46 8.18
N ALA A 66 -3.63 -2.53 7.85
CA ALA A 66 -4.04 -3.61 6.96
C ALA A 66 -5.25 -4.40 7.48
N SER A 67 -5.53 -4.33 8.79
CA SER A 67 -6.64 -5.02 9.44
C SER A 67 -7.79 -4.09 9.84
N SER A 68 -7.65 -2.77 9.65
CA SER A 68 -8.63 -1.77 10.10
C SER A 68 -10.02 -2.05 9.51
N TYR A 69 -11.02 -2.08 10.39
CA TYR A 69 -12.43 -2.15 10.05
C TYR A 69 -13.10 -0.84 10.50
N GLY A 70 -13.84 -0.18 9.61
CA GLY A 70 -14.59 1.03 9.95
C GLY A 70 -13.79 2.35 9.96
N GLY A 71 -12.65 2.43 9.26
CA GLY A 71 -11.99 3.72 8.98
C GLY A 71 -11.14 4.31 10.12
N LYS A 72 -10.90 3.56 11.19
CA LYS A 72 -9.94 3.99 12.22
C LYS A 72 -8.52 4.02 11.65
N ASP A 73 -7.80 5.09 11.95
CA ASP A 73 -6.40 5.33 11.58
C ASP A 73 -6.13 5.33 10.06
N VAL A 74 -7.07 5.87 9.27
CA VAL A 74 -6.89 6.12 7.85
C VAL A 74 -6.43 7.56 7.64
N PHE A 75 -5.31 7.73 6.92
CA PHE A 75 -4.77 9.04 6.56
C PHE A 75 -4.84 9.17 5.04
N LEU A 76 -5.66 10.11 4.56
CA LEU A 76 -5.74 10.49 3.14
C LEU A 76 -4.68 11.55 2.89
N GLY A 77 -3.72 11.29 2.01
CA GLY A 77 -2.57 12.17 1.87
C GLY A 77 -2.93 13.57 1.37
N ASN A 78 -3.98 13.71 0.56
CA ASN A 78 -4.51 15.01 0.10
C ASN A 78 -5.18 15.83 1.22
N GLU A 79 -5.67 15.19 2.29
CA GLU A 79 -6.31 15.85 3.44
C GLU A 79 -5.39 15.91 4.67
N THR A 80 -4.23 15.25 4.62
CA THR A 80 -3.23 15.21 5.69
C THR A 80 -2.11 16.20 5.41
N ASP A 81 -1.75 17.00 6.41
CA ASP A 81 -0.58 17.88 6.29
C ASP A 81 0.72 17.06 6.15
N GLN A 82 1.73 17.62 5.49
CA GLN A 82 2.97 16.91 5.18
C GLN A 82 3.70 16.42 6.44
N ASN A 83 3.74 17.23 7.50
CA ASN A 83 4.47 16.89 8.73
C ASN A 83 3.82 15.70 9.44
N LEU A 84 2.48 15.68 9.49
CA LEU A 84 1.71 14.59 10.05
C LEU A 84 1.84 13.33 9.19
N TRP A 85 1.80 13.47 7.87
CA TRP A 85 2.00 12.36 6.92
C TRP A 85 3.35 11.68 7.14
N ASP A 86 4.44 12.44 7.12
CA ASP A 86 5.80 11.92 7.31
C ASP A 86 6.00 11.33 8.71
N LYS A 87 5.38 11.94 9.72
CA LYS A 87 5.34 11.38 11.07
C LYS A 87 4.65 10.02 11.09
N LYS A 88 3.50 9.86 10.42
CA LYS A 88 2.77 8.59 10.37
C LYS A 88 3.50 7.52 9.58
N ILE A 89 4.20 7.89 8.51
CA ILE A 89 5.11 6.96 7.83
C ILE A 89 6.18 6.47 8.82
N LYS A 90 6.88 7.40 9.48
CA LYS A 90 7.97 7.07 10.41
C LYS A 90 7.52 6.18 11.58
N GLU A 91 6.35 6.45 12.15
CA GLU A 91 5.77 5.69 13.26
C GLU A 91 5.47 4.23 12.87
N ASN A 92 5.05 4.00 11.62
CA ASN A 92 4.45 2.72 11.21
C ASN A 92 5.29 1.90 10.22
N ILE A 93 6.38 2.46 9.66
CA ILE A 93 7.20 1.77 8.65
C ILE A 93 7.90 0.48 9.14
N LYS A 94 7.85 0.21 10.45
CA LYS A 94 8.42 -0.99 11.07
C LYS A 94 7.40 -2.05 11.45
N SER A 95 6.10 -1.75 11.45
CA SER A 95 5.11 -2.62 12.09
C SER A 95 4.58 -3.74 11.19
N GLU A 96 4.88 -3.76 9.88
CA GLU A 96 4.32 -4.71 8.87
C GLU A 96 2.77 -4.78 8.81
N GLU A 97 2.08 -4.10 9.72
CA GLU A 97 0.63 -4.06 9.88
C GLU A 97 -0.01 -2.93 9.11
N TRP A 98 0.77 -2.08 8.43
CA TRP A 98 0.29 -0.92 7.70
C TRP A 98 0.51 -1.09 6.21
N VAL A 99 -0.42 -0.55 5.43
CA VAL A 99 -0.34 -0.54 3.97
C VAL A 99 -0.52 0.87 3.44
N VAL A 100 0.02 1.08 2.25
CA VAL A 100 -0.21 2.24 1.40
C VAL A 100 -0.91 1.82 0.11
N GLN A 101 -1.89 2.61 -0.33
CA GLN A 101 -2.72 2.40 -1.51
C GLN A 101 -2.94 3.70 -2.26
#